data_AF-A0A260AHF2-F1
#
_entry.id   AF-A0A260AHF2-F1
#
_cell.length_a   1.000
_cell.length_b   1.000
_cell.length_c   1.000
_cell.angle_alpha   90.00
_cell.angle_beta   90.00
_cell.angle_gamma   90.00
#
_symmetry.space_group_name_H-M   'P 1'
#
loop_
_entity.id
_entity.type
_entity.pdbx_description
1 polymer ?
#
loop_
_entity_poly.entity_id
_entity_poly.type
_entity_poly.pdbx_seq_one_letter_code
_entity_poly.pdbx_strand_id
1 'polypeptide(L)'
;MLNDVLASVDVRVTVSISDDFAPHLHYDDATSGIAERLRTNCLVALATVLADPSGALRLGVCDSCDRVFVDFSRSARQRFCSRRCATRTHVRQHRRRVS
;
A
#
# COMPACT_ATOMS: atom_id res chain seq x y z
N MET A 1 3.22 3.62 -18.33
CA MET A 1 4.14 3.69 -17.17
C MET A 1 4.04 2.45 -16.28
N LEU A 2 2.95 2.20 -15.54
CA LEU A 2 2.89 1.00 -14.67
C LEU A 2 3.03 -0.30 -15.45
N ASN A 3 2.31 -0.44 -16.57
CA ASN A 3 2.41 -1.62 -17.44
C ASN A 3 3.85 -1.84 -17.93
N ASP A 4 4.57 -0.77 -18.25
CA ASP A 4 5.97 -0.86 -18.72
C ASP A 4 6.88 -1.37 -17.59
N VAL A 5 6.66 -0.93 -16.35
CA VAL A 5 7.43 -1.40 -15.20
C VAL A 5 7.04 -2.84 -14.81
N LEU A 6 5.75 -3.20 -14.89
CA LEU A 6 5.29 -4.58 -14.70
C LEU A 6 5.88 -5.54 -15.75
N ALA A 7 5.97 -5.12 -17.00
CA ALA A 7 6.59 -5.91 -18.06
C ALA A 7 8.10 -6.14 -17.85
N SER A 8 8.73 -5.41 -16.92
CA SER A 8 10.16 -5.53 -16.59
C SER A 8 10.47 -6.41 -15.37
N VAL A 9 9.46 -7.08 -14.81
CA VAL A 9 9.62 -8.11 -13.76
C VAL A 9 9.09 -9.44 -14.27
N ASP A 10 9.73 -10.54 -13.89
CA ASP A 10 9.16 -11.87 -14.07
C ASP A 10 8.17 -12.14 -12.93
N VAL A 11 6.88 -12.25 -13.26
CA VAL A 11 5.81 -12.52 -12.29
C VAL A 11 5.45 -13.99 -12.35
N ARG A 12 5.91 -14.76 -11.37
CA ARG A 12 5.52 -16.17 -11.20
C ARG A 12 4.47 -16.28 -10.10
N VAL A 13 3.31 -16.84 -10.44
CA VAL A 13 2.24 -17.05 -9.46
C VAL A 13 2.30 -18.47 -8.92
N THR A 14 2.42 -18.61 -7.61
CA THR A 14 2.34 -19.91 -6.92
C THR A 14 1.38 -19.84 -5.74
N VAL A 15 0.83 -20.98 -5.35
CA VAL A 15 -0.03 -21.10 -4.16
C VAL A 15 0.84 -21.64 -3.02
N SER A 16 0.89 -20.91 -1.91
CA SER A 16 1.58 -21.31 -0.69
C SER A 16 0.57 -21.73 0.37
N ILE A 17 0.85 -22.86 1.02
CA ILE A 17 0.06 -23.44 2.10
C ILE A 17 1.04 -23.68 3.26
N SER A 18 0.72 -23.16 4.43
CA SER A 18 1.54 -23.24 5.65
C SER A 18 0.64 -23.36 6.86
N ASP A 19 1.12 -23.97 7.95
CA ASP A 19 0.30 -24.13 9.17
C ASP A 19 -0.04 -22.77 9.83
N ASP A 20 0.78 -21.74 9.59
CA ASP A 20 0.62 -20.41 10.18
C ASP A 20 -0.38 -19.50 9.45
N PHE A 21 -0.74 -19.83 8.20
CA PHE A 21 -1.55 -18.96 7.34
C PHE A 21 -2.50 -19.74 6.44
N ALA A 22 -3.69 -19.19 6.19
CA ALA A 22 -4.56 -19.69 5.14
C ALA A 22 -3.84 -19.71 3.78
N PRO A 23 -4.25 -20.60 2.84
CA PRO A 23 -3.69 -20.65 1.50
C PRO A 23 -3.64 -19.26 0.85
N HIS A 24 -2.48 -18.87 0.33
CA HIS A 24 -2.26 -17.54 -0.23
C HIS A 24 -1.35 -17.57 -1.45
N LEU A 25 -1.43 -16.54 -2.29
CA LEU A 25 -0.64 -16.43 -3.52
C LEU A 25 0.71 -15.77 -3.25
N HIS A 26 1.75 -16.31 -3.85
CA HIS A 26 3.05 -15.65 -4.01
C HIS A 26 3.18 -15.22 -5.47
N TYR A 27 3.78 -14.05 -5.69
CA TYR A 27 3.97 -13.46 -7.03
C TYR A 27 5.44 -13.44 -7.46
N ASP A 28 6.30 -14.11 -6.70
CA ASP A 28 7.74 -14.17 -6.92
C ASP A 28 8.24 -15.62 -7.04
N ASP A 29 9.49 -15.77 -7.47
CA ASP A 29 10.20 -17.03 -7.41
C ASP A 29 10.86 -17.18 -6.02
N ALA A 30 10.69 -18.33 -5.38
CA ALA A 30 11.32 -18.65 -4.10
C ALA A 30 12.86 -18.61 -4.17
N THR A 31 13.43 -18.73 -5.37
CA THR A 31 14.88 -18.63 -5.62
C THR A 31 15.35 -17.19 -5.89
N SER A 32 14.45 -16.23 -6.09
CA SER A 32 14.80 -14.82 -6.32
C SER A 32 15.37 -14.16 -5.08
N GLY A 33 16.31 -13.22 -5.30
CA GLY A 33 16.83 -12.37 -4.23
C GLY A 33 15.75 -11.47 -3.62
N ILE A 34 15.91 -11.11 -2.35
CA ILE A 34 14.90 -10.33 -1.60
C ILE A 34 14.48 -9.01 -2.28
N ALA A 35 15.43 -8.32 -2.93
CA ALA A 35 15.14 -7.07 -3.63
C ALA A 35 14.20 -7.28 -4.83
N GLU A 36 14.40 -8.36 -5.58
CA GLU A 36 13.55 -8.71 -6.72
C GLU A 36 12.16 -9.13 -6.26
N ARG A 37 12.10 -9.99 -5.23
CA ARG A 37 10.84 -10.39 -4.60
C ARG A 37 10.04 -9.18 -4.12
N LEU A 38 10.67 -8.24 -3.41
CA LEU A 38 10.02 -7.00 -2.97
C LEU A 38 9.52 -6.17 -4.16
N ARG A 39 10.35 -6.00 -5.20
CA ARG A 39 9.98 -5.27 -6.41
C ARG A 39 8.74 -5.85 -7.06
N THR A 40 8.73 -7.16 -7.31
CA THR A 40 7.62 -7.86 -7.96
C THR A 40 6.35 -7.78 -7.12
N ASN A 41 6.42 -8.08 -5.81
CA ASN A 41 5.26 -8.01 -4.94
C ASN A 41 4.70 -6.58 -4.82
N CYS A 42 5.54 -5.54 -4.72
CA CYS A 42 5.07 -4.16 -4.68
C CYS A 42 4.34 -3.75 -5.97
N LEU A 43 4.87 -4.14 -7.14
CA LEU A 43 4.25 -3.83 -8.42
C LEU A 43 2.92 -4.54 -8.61
N VAL A 44 2.86 -5.84 -8.29
CA VAL A 44 1.60 -6.60 -8.37
C VAL A 44 0.58 -6.07 -7.36
N ALA A 45 0.99 -5.77 -6.12
CA ALA A 45 0.09 -5.18 -5.13
C ALA A 45 -0.47 -3.83 -5.60
N LEU A 46 0.37 -2.97 -6.18
CA LEU A 46 -0.08 -1.69 -6.74
C LEU A 46 -1.04 -1.89 -7.92
N ALA A 47 -0.74 -2.83 -8.82
CA ALA A 47 -1.61 -3.17 -9.94
C ALA A 47 -2.99 -3.65 -9.46
N THR A 48 -3.02 -4.52 -8.45
CA THR A 48 -4.26 -5.01 -7.83
C THR A 48 -5.07 -3.87 -7.21
N VAL A 49 -4.42 -2.93 -6.51
CA VAL A 49 -5.10 -1.74 -6.01
C VAL A 49 -5.70 -0.94 -7.17
N LEU A 50 -4.96 -0.68 -8.24
CA LEU A 50 -5.46 0.12 -9.36
C LEU A 50 -6.54 -0.59 -10.20
N ALA A 51 -6.56 -1.91 -10.20
CA ALA A 51 -7.59 -2.71 -10.86
C ALA A 51 -8.92 -2.73 -10.08
N ASP A 52 -8.91 -2.41 -8.79
CA ASP A 52 -10.13 -2.25 -7.99
C ASP A 52 -10.86 -0.94 -8.41
N PRO A 53 -12.19 -0.97 -8.69
CA PRO A 53 -12.94 0.22 -9.09
C PRO A 53 -12.86 1.38 -8.08
N SER A 54 -12.71 1.08 -6.79
CA SER A 54 -12.54 2.06 -5.73
C SER A 54 -11.06 2.35 -5.43
N GLY A 55 -10.13 1.55 -5.94
CA GLY A 55 -8.74 1.56 -5.53
C GLY A 55 -7.99 2.85 -5.86
N ALA A 56 -8.35 3.53 -6.95
CA ALA A 56 -7.82 4.87 -7.23
C ALA A 56 -8.17 5.88 -6.13
N LEU A 57 -9.37 5.79 -5.54
CA LEU A 57 -9.82 6.63 -4.42
C LEU A 57 -9.13 6.28 -3.10
N ARG A 58 -8.44 5.13 -3.05
CA ARG A 58 -7.72 4.64 -1.88
C ARG A 58 -6.28 5.15 -1.84
N LEU A 59 -5.76 5.71 -2.92
CA LEU A 59 -4.42 6.30 -2.95
C LEU A 59 -4.49 7.77 -2.54
N GLY A 60 -3.71 8.16 -1.55
CA GLY A 60 -3.71 9.52 -1.02
C GLY A 60 -2.31 10.03 -0.68
N VAL A 61 -2.18 11.35 -0.59
CA VAL A 61 -1.00 12.04 -0.06
C VAL A 61 -1.35 12.60 1.31
N CYS A 62 -0.46 12.42 2.29
CA CYS A 62 -0.69 12.86 3.66
C CYS A 62 -0.81 14.38 3.76
N ASP A 63 -1.89 14.87 4.39
CA ASP A 63 -2.13 16.29 4.69
C ASP A 63 -1.05 16.96 5.58
N SER A 64 -0.04 16.22 6.06
CA SER A 64 0.96 16.70 7.03
C SER A 64 2.43 16.40 6.68
N CYS A 65 2.74 15.55 5.71
CA CYS A 65 4.15 15.17 5.45
C CYS A 65 4.45 14.64 4.04
N ASP A 66 3.59 14.91 3.05
CA ASP A 66 3.77 14.54 1.63
C ASP A 66 3.95 13.04 1.32
N ARG A 67 3.90 12.17 2.34
CA ARG A 67 3.97 10.72 2.17
C ARG A 67 2.70 10.20 1.53
N VAL A 68 2.86 9.36 0.51
CA VAL A 68 1.76 8.59 -0.08
C VAL A 68 1.29 7.48 0.85
N PHE A 69 0.02 7.09 0.74
CA PHE A 69 -0.55 5.97 1.49
C PHE A 69 -1.68 5.30 0.69
N VAL A 70 -1.98 4.06 1.08
CA VAL A 70 -3.18 3.32 0.66
C VAL A 70 -4.18 3.31 1.82
N ASP A 71 -5.43 3.67 1.56
CA ASP A 71 -6.51 3.76 2.54
C ASP A 71 -7.25 2.42 2.71
N PHE A 72 -6.81 1.63 3.68
CA PHE A 72 -7.46 0.38 4.05
C PHE A 72 -8.67 0.57 4.99
N SER A 73 -9.11 1.80 5.29
CA SER A 73 -10.24 2.06 6.18
C SER A 73 -11.58 1.73 5.53
N ARG A 74 -12.59 1.39 6.34
CA ARG A 74 -13.93 1.10 5.81
C ARG A 74 -14.57 2.30 5.08
N SER A 75 -14.26 3.53 5.52
CA SER A 75 -14.90 4.75 5.03
C SER A 75 -14.26 5.35 3.78
N ALA A 76 -13.07 4.87 3.36
CA ALA A 76 -12.32 5.42 2.22
C ALA A 76 -12.08 6.95 2.35
N ARG A 77 -11.80 7.42 3.57
CA ARG A 77 -11.66 8.84 3.93
C ARG A 77 -10.41 9.13 4.75
N GLN A 78 -9.41 8.26 4.70
CA GLN A 78 -8.14 8.50 5.38
C GLN A 78 -7.46 9.74 4.77
N ARG A 79 -6.99 10.63 5.65
CA ARG A 79 -6.31 11.90 5.27
C ARG A 79 -4.84 11.94 5.66
N PHE A 80 -4.41 11.01 6.52
CA PHE A 80 -3.06 11.00 7.08
C PHE A 80 -2.44 9.63 6.86
N CYS A 81 -1.16 9.58 6.49
CA CYS A 81 -0.45 8.32 6.24
C CYS A 81 -0.25 7.46 7.51
N SER A 82 -0.54 8.00 8.70
CA SER A 82 -0.33 7.32 9.97
C SER A 82 -1.09 7.99 11.11
N ARG A 83 -1.34 7.23 12.17
CA ARG A 83 -1.92 7.75 13.43
C ARG A 83 -1.08 8.88 14.02
N ARG A 84 0.26 8.81 13.90
CA ARG A 84 1.17 9.87 14.35
C ARG A 84 0.91 11.20 13.65
N CYS A 85 0.74 11.20 12.32
CA CYS A 85 0.44 12.42 11.56
C CYS A 85 -0.95 12.98 11.89
N ALA A 86 -1.95 12.11 12.07
CA ALA A 86 -3.28 12.52 12.49
C ALA A 86 -3.25 13.20 13.87
N THR A 87 -2.68 12.54 14.89
CA THR A 87 -2.58 13.09 16.26
C THR A 87 -1.85 14.41 16.29
N ARG A 88 -0.70 14.53 15.60
CA ARG A 88 0.06 15.78 15.55
C ARG A 88 -0.76 16.93 14.97
N THR A 89 -1.51 16.67 13.90
CA THR A 89 -2.36 17.67 13.25
C THR A 89 -3.52 18.09 14.15
N HIS A 90 -4.21 17.13 14.77
CA HIS A 90 -5.31 17.42 15.69
C HIS A 90 -4.86 18.23 16.92
N VAL A 91 -3.71 17.88 17.51
CA VAL A 91 -3.13 18.64 18.65
C VAL A 91 -2.80 20.07 18.25
N ARG A 92 -2.19 20.29 17.08
CA ARG A 92 -1.90 21.64 16.57
C ARG A 92 -3.18 22.45 16.34
N GLN A 93 -4.21 21.84 15.76
CA GLN A 93 -5.50 22.49 15.54
C GLN A 93 -6.21 22.82 16.86
N HIS A 94 -6.19 21.91 17.84
CA HIS A 94 -6.77 22.16 19.15
C HIS A 94 -6.08 23.35 19.83
N ARG A 95 -4.74 23.38 19.88
CA ARG A 95 -3.97 24.49 20.46
C ARG A 95 -4.30 25.85 19.84
N ARG A 96 -4.61 25.91 18.54
CA ARG A 96 -5.02 27.14 17.84
C ARG A 96 -6.41 27.63 18.21
N ARG A 97 -7.28 26.77 18.72
CA ARG A 97 -8.67 27.12 19.09
C ARG A 97 -8.80 27.59 20.54
N VAL A 98 -7.86 27.19 21.39
CA VAL A 98 -7.85 27.49 22.83
C VAL A 98 -6.83 28.57 23.22
N SER A 99 -6.11 29.12 22.24
CA SER A 99 -5.30 30.34 22.34
C SER A 99 -6.06 31.49 21.72
#